data_AF-A0A951A7B2-F1
#
_entry.id   AF-A0A951A7B2-F1
#
_cell.length_a   1.000
_cell.length_b   1.000
_cell.length_c   1.000
_cell.angle_alpha   90.00
_cell.angle_beta   90.00
_cell.angle_gamma   90.00
#
_symmetry.space_group_name_H-M   'P 1'
#
loop_
_entity.id
_entity.type
_entity.pdbx_description
1 polymer ?
#
loop_
_entity_poly.entity_id
_entity_poly.type
_entity_poly.pdbx_seq_one_letter_code
_entity_poly.pdbx_strand_id
1 'polypeptide(L)' 'MNPIEQFEISPLKELGRIGAYHSIFTNSAAYMFLCVAILVGVTLFAMRGNSLVPGRLQSALEAVYEFIADTVRQSA' A
#
# COMPACT_ATOMS: atom_id res chain seq x y z
N MET A 1 14.36 -4.31 -26.79
CA MET A 1 13.61 -4.37 -25.52
C MET A 1 14.59 -4.85 -24.46
N ASN A 2 15.15 -3.90 -23.73
CA ASN A 2 16.14 -4.21 -22.70
C ASN A 2 15.36 -4.49 -21.40
N PRO A 3 15.50 -5.65 -20.74
CA PRO A 3 14.67 -6.02 -19.58
C PRO A 3 14.82 -5.06 -18.38
N ILE A 4 15.84 -4.20 -18.37
CA ILE A 4 16.07 -3.23 -17.30
C ILE A 4 15.23 -1.94 -17.44
N GLU A 5 14.74 -1.63 -18.64
CA GLU A 5 13.97 -0.41 -18.93
C GLU A 5 12.68 -0.33 -18.09
N GLN A 6 12.07 -1.48 -17.75
CA GLN A 6 10.86 -1.53 -16.91
C GLN A 6 11.07 -1.03 -15.46
N PHE A 7 12.33 -0.91 -15.02
CA PHE A 7 12.69 -0.42 -13.68
C PHE A 7 13.18 1.02 -13.69
N GLU A 8 13.14 1.70 -14.83
CA GLU A 8 13.57 3.09 -14.92
C GLU A 8 12.63 4.02 -14.14
N ILE A 9 13.22 4.87 -13.30
CA ILE A 9 12.47 5.87 -12.54
C ILE A 9 12.40 7.14 -13.37
N SER A 10 11.27 7.34 -14.05
CA SER A 10 11.02 8.57 -14.80
C SER A 10 10.26 9.60 -13.96
N PRO A 11 10.62 10.90 -14.09
CA PRO A 11 9.84 11.99 -13.51
C PRO A 11 8.52 12.15 -14.28
N LEU A 12 7.41 12.21 -13.56
CA LEU A 12 6.06 12.43 -14.11
C LEU A 12 5.64 13.90 -14.01
N LYS A 13 5.85 14.52 -12.84
CA LYS A 13 5.41 15.89 -12.57
C LYS A 13 6.26 16.56 -11.50
N GLU A 14 6.72 17.77 -11.76
CA GLU A 14 7.36 18.59 -10.73
C GLU A 14 6.29 19.08 -9.74
N LEU A 15 6.46 18.78 -8.45
CA LEU A 15 5.54 19.20 -7.39
C LEU A 15 5.92 20.56 -6.81
N GLY A 16 7.02 21.15 -7.29
CA GLY A 16 7.55 22.44 -6.85
C GLY A 16 8.79 22.29 -5.97
N ARG A 17 9.21 23.41 -5.40
CA ARG A 17 10.32 23.48 -4.44
C ARG A 17 9.77 23.61 -3.02
N ILE A 18 10.15 22.68 -2.15
CA ILE A 18 9.90 22.79 -0.71
C ILE A 18 11.24 23.15 -0.07
N GLY A 19 11.41 24.42 0.28
CA GLY A 19 12.69 24.96 0.74
C GLY A 19 13.79 24.84 -0.34
N ALA A 20 14.93 24.22 0.01
CA ALA A 20 16.04 23.97 -0.92
C ALA A 20 15.87 22.69 -1.76
N TYR A 21 14.87 21.85 -1.48
CA TYR A 21 14.69 20.57 -2.14
C TYR A 21 13.69 20.67 -3.29
N HIS A 22 14.04 20.08 -4.42
CA HIS A 22 13.17 19.97 -5.58
C HIS A 22 12.40 18.65 -5.49
N SER A 23 11.09 18.72 -5.23
CA SER A 23 10.24 17.55 -5.12
C SER A 23 9.65 17.21 -6.48
N ILE A 24 10.07 16.08 -7.05
CA ILE A 24 9.54 15.55 -8.31
C ILE A 24 8.69 14.33 -8.00
N PHE A 25 7.48 14.29 -8.54
CA PHE A 25 6.64 13.10 -8.56
C PHE A 25 7.15 12.15 -9.64
N THR A 26 7.51 10.93 -9.25
CA THR A 26 8.08 9.90 -10.13
C THR A 26 7.10 8.75 -10.34
N ASN A 27 7.36 7.90 -11.34
CA ASN A 27 6.61 6.65 -11.54
C ASN A 27 6.57 5.79 -10.27
N SER A 28 7.70 5.66 -9.57
CA SER A 28 7.77 4.92 -8.31
C SER A 28 6.86 5.53 -7.23
N ALA A 29 6.79 6.87 -7.13
CA ALA A 29 5.87 7.55 -6.23
C ALA A 29 4.41 7.24 -6.58
N ALA A 30 4.04 7.28 -7.87
CA ALA A 30 2.68 6.96 -8.32
C ALA A 30 2.27 5.54 -7.93
N TYR A 31 3.14 4.55 -8.13
CA TYR A 31 2.86 3.17 -7.72
C TYR A 31 2.79 3.00 -6.20
N MET A 32 3.62 3.72 -5.43
CA MET A 32 3.49 3.72 -3.95
C MET A 32 2.12 4.23 -3.50
N PHE A 33 1.65 5.35 -4.06
CA PHE A 33 0.31 5.87 -3.77
C PHE A 33 -0.79 4.88 -4.18
N LEU A 34 -0.66 4.25 -5.35
CA LEU A 34 -1.62 3.23 -5.80
C LEU A 34 -1.67 2.04 -4.83
N CYS A 35 -0.51 1.54 -4.38
CA CYS A 35 -0.45 0.44 -3.41
C CYS A 35 -1.15 0.80 -2.09
N VAL A 36 -0.88 2.00 -1.55
CA VAL A 36 -1.52 2.47 -0.31
C VAL A 36 -3.02 2.65 -0.51
N ALA A 37 -3.45 3.22 -1.64
CA ALA A 37 -4.86 3.41 -1.95
C ALA A 37 -5.61 2.07 -2.05
N ILE A 38 -5.00 1.05 -2.68
CA ILE A 38 -5.56 -0.30 -2.75
C ILE A 38 -5.64 -0.91 -1.34
N LEU A 39 -4.56 -0.84 -0.56
CA LEU A 39 -4.53 -1.40 0.79
C LEU A 39 -5.63 -0.79 1.66
N VAL A 40 -5.69 0.55 1.74
CA VAL A 40 -6.71 1.27 2.49
C VAL A 40 -8.11 0.95 1.97
N GLY A 41 -8.30 0.93 0.65
CA GLY A 41 -9.58 0.63 0.02
C GLY A 41 -10.08 -0.78 0.37
N VAL A 42 -9.22 -1.78 0.29
CA VAL A 42 -9.54 -3.18 0.63
C VAL A 42 -9.88 -3.29 2.12
N THR A 43 -9.07 -2.71 3.00
CA THR A 43 -9.29 -2.77 4.45
C THR A 43 -10.59 -2.07 4.85
N LEU A 44 -10.85 -0.86 4.35
CA LEU A 44 -12.10 -0.15 4.62
C LEU A 44 -13.32 -0.89 4.08
N PHE A 45 -13.22 -1.49 2.89
CA PHE A 45 -14.32 -2.25 2.29
C PHE A 45 -14.62 -3.53 3.06
N ALA A 46 -13.59 -4.28 3.45
CA ALA A 46 -13.74 -5.53 4.21
C ALA A 46 -14.34 -5.30 5.60
N MET A 47 -14.00 -4.19 6.27
CA MET A 47 -14.49 -3.87 7.63
C MET A 47 -15.83 -3.11 7.63
N ARG A 48 -16.44 -2.83 6.47
CA ARG A 48 -17.67 -2.01 6.38
C ARG A 48 -18.92 -2.71 6.92
N GLY A 49 -18.93 -4.04 6.99
CA GLY A 49 -20.07 -4.81 7.46
C GLY A 49 -20.13 -4.86 8.98
N ASN A 50 -21.16 -4.28 9.60
CA ASN A 50 -21.43 -4.42 11.04
C ASN A 50 -22.19 -5.74 11.35
N SER A 51 -21.83 -6.83 10.68
CA SER A 51 -22.50 -8.12 10.85
C SER A 51 -21.89 -8.92 12.00
N LEU A 52 -22.73 -9.62 12.74
CA LEU A 52 -22.30 -10.46 13.86
C LEU A 52 -21.43 -11.66 13.41
N VAL A 53 -21.59 -12.08 12.15
CA VAL A 53 -20.75 -13.09 11.49
C VAL A 53 -19.88 -12.39 10.43
N PRO A 54 -18.55 -12.59 10.44
CA PRO A 54 -17.65 -11.94 9.51
C PRO A 54 -17.85 -12.45 8.08
N GLY A 55 -17.75 -11.53 7.11
CA GLY A 55 -17.77 -11.87 5.68
C GLY A 55 -16.42 -12.44 5.20
N ARG A 56 -16.41 -13.05 4.01
CA ARG A 56 -15.22 -13.72 3.45
C ARG A 56 -13.96 -12.85 3.41
N LEU A 57 -14.09 -11.57 3.03
CA LEU A 57 -12.96 -10.63 2.96
C LEU A 57 -12.49 -10.18 4.34
N GLN A 58 -13.42 -10.01 5.29
CA GLN A 58 -13.08 -9.69 6.67
C GLN A 58 -12.28 -10.84 7.30
N SER A 59 -12.75 -12.08 7.18
CA SER A 59 -12.05 -13.26 7.70
C SER A 59 -10.64 -13.43 7.11
N ALA A 60 -10.46 -13.11 5.83
CA ALA A 60 -9.13 -13.14 5.21
C ALA A 60 -8.17 -12.10 5.82
N LEU A 61 -8.65 -10.88 6.08
CA LEU A 61 -7.84 -9.84 6.74
C LEU A 61 -7.57 -10.17 8.21
N GLU A 62 -8.54 -10.73 8.93
CA GLU A 62 -8.36 -11.18 10.30
C GLU A 62 -7.26 -12.25 10.39
N ALA A 63 -7.26 -13.24 9.49
CA ALA A 63 -6.21 -14.25 9.44
C ALA A 63 -4.81 -13.66 9.17
N VAL A 64 -4.71 -12.68 8.27
CA VAL A 64 -3.44 -11.98 8.00
C VAL A 64 -2.98 -11.18 9.23
N TYR A 65 -3.90 -10.50 9.90
CA TYR A 65 -3.60 -9.73 11.11
C TYR A 65 -3.13 -10.65 12.25
N GLU A 66 -3.83 -11.75 12.52
CA GLU A 66 -3.44 -12.74 13.52
C GLU A 66 -2.06 -13.33 13.22
N PHE A 67 -1.79 -13.69 11.96
CA PHE A 67 -0.48 -14.19 11.54
C PHE A 67 0.66 -13.19 11.85
N ILE A 68 0.46 -11.90 11.54
CA ILE A 68 1.46 -10.85 11.82
C ILE A 68 1.62 -10.66 13.33
N ALA A 69 0.51 -10.60 14.08
CA ALA A 69 0.54 -10.43 15.53
C ALA A 69 1.30 -11.58 16.22
N ASP A 70 1.04 -12.81 15.81
CA ASP A 70 1.73 -13.99 16.32
C ASP A 70 3.21 -13.99 15.93
N THR A 71 3.54 -13.60 14.70
CA THR A 71 4.94 -13.48 14.25
C THR A 71 5.71 -12.48 15.11
N VAL A 72 5.13 -11.31 15.37
CA VAL A 72 5.74 -10.29 16.23
C VAL A 72 5.89 -10.79 17.67
N ARG A 73 4.87 -11.47 18.21
CA ARG A 73 4.90 -12.02 19.56
C ARG A 73 5.93 -13.13 19.74
N GLN A 74 6.17 -13.94 18.71
CA GLN A 74 7.21 -14.98 18.73
C GLN A 74 8.62 -14.42 18.55
N SER A 75 8.75 -13.25 17.93
CA SER A 75 10.04 -12.59 17.67
C SER A 75 10.52 -11.72 18.85
N ALA A 76 9.69 -11.54 19.88
CA ALA A 76 9.99 -10.82 21.12
C ALA A 76 10.41 -11.80 22.24
#